data_AF-A0A813Z1N8-F1
#
_entry.id   AF-A0A813Z1N8-F1
#
_cell.length_a   1.000
_cell.length_b   1.000
_cell.length_c   1.000
_cell.angle_alpha   90.00
_cell.angle_beta   90.00
_cell.angle_gamma   90.00
#
_symmetry.space_group_name_H-M   'P 1'
#
loop_
_entity.id
_entity.type
_entity.pdbx_description
1 polymer ?
#
loop_
_entity_poly.entity_id
_entity_poly.type
_entity_poly.pdbx_seq_one_letter_code
_entity_poly.pdbx_strand_id
1 'polypeptide(L)'
;MQLISIPNHPQTAQTHLTIGIAFALGLQYGNTNDNDDRSMYHYEKALAIYEKNSSHFDVARTLQLIGTDYGQRAMYNLSMSRYKKALSLRLNYYAKNDLDLATLYHSIGSTYEDGFQAYTEALNNYEKALVHFTAASLPPDDSKLIETENDINRVKELISSTVSSPSGPLDQ
;
A
#
# COMPACT_ATOMS: atom_id res chain seq x y z
N MET A 1 37.00 -8.77 6.76
CA MET A 1 36.22 -8.17 7.87
C MET A 1 34.81 -8.72 7.76
N GLN A 2 34.49 -9.79 8.50
CA GLN A 2 33.13 -10.34 8.53
C GLN A 2 32.27 -9.42 9.38
N LEU A 3 31.28 -8.77 8.77
CA LEU A 3 30.20 -8.12 9.50
C LEU A 3 29.48 -9.19 10.30
N ILE A 4 29.67 -9.19 11.62
CA ILE A 4 28.88 -9.99 12.54
C ILE A 4 27.46 -9.44 12.42
N SER A 5 26.61 -10.11 11.64
CA SER A 5 25.18 -9.84 11.63
C SER A 5 24.65 -10.18 13.01
N ILE A 6 24.48 -9.17 13.86
CA ILE A 6 23.76 -9.34 15.12
C ILE A 6 22.30 -9.56 14.70
N PRO A 7 21.70 -10.72 15.00
CA PRO A 7 20.46 -11.17 14.35
C PRO A 7 19.24 -10.25 14.59
N ASN A 8 19.31 -9.34 15.56
CA ASN A 8 18.25 -8.37 15.87
C ASN A 8 18.66 -6.90 15.61
N HIS A 9 19.71 -6.65 14.85
CA HIS A 9 20.17 -5.28 14.57
C HIS A 9 19.33 -4.60 13.47
N PRO A 10 19.03 -3.29 13.56
CA PRO A 10 18.27 -2.56 12.53
C PRO A 10 18.85 -2.70 11.11
N GLN A 11 20.17 -2.77 10.95
CA GLN A 11 20.79 -2.98 9.63
C GLN A 11 20.46 -4.36 9.03
N THR A 12 20.30 -5.40 9.87
CA THR A 12 19.86 -6.73 9.43
C THR A 12 18.43 -6.66 8.92
N ALA A 13 17.55 -5.92 9.62
CA ALA A 13 16.18 -5.69 9.17
C ALA A 13 16.12 -4.91 7.85
N GLN A 14 16.93 -3.86 7.70
CA GLN A 14 17.03 -3.09 6.47
C GLN A 14 17.53 -3.93 5.28
N THR A 15 18.47 -4.84 5.55
CA THR A 15 18.97 -5.78 4.53
C THR A 15 17.85 -6.70 4.06
N HIS A 16 17.10 -7.30 5.00
CA HIS A 16 15.93 -8.10 4.65
C HIS A 16 14.89 -7.28 3.88
N LEU A 17 14.56 -6.06 4.32
CA LEU A 17 13.61 -5.19 3.65
C LEU A 17 14.02 -4.91 2.20
N THR A 18 15.30 -4.59 1.98
CA THR A 18 15.86 -4.29 0.64
C THR A 18 15.79 -5.50 -0.28
N ILE A 19 16.15 -6.69 0.22
CA ILE A 19 16.06 -7.94 -0.55
C ILE A 19 14.60 -8.26 -0.89
N GLY A 20 13.68 -8.07 0.06
CA GLY A 20 12.24 -8.27 -0.18
C GLY A 20 11.70 -7.37 -1.29
N ILE A 21 12.09 -6.09 -1.30
CA ILE A 21 11.75 -5.14 -2.37
C ILE A 21 12.32 -5.59 -3.71
N ALA A 22 13.58 -6.03 -3.74
CA ALA A 22 14.20 -6.51 -4.98
C ALA A 22 13.48 -7.74 -5.56
N PHE A 23 13.06 -8.68 -4.71
CA PHE A 23 12.24 -9.81 -5.15
C PHE A 23 10.87 -9.35 -5.67
N ALA A 24 10.16 -8.48 -4.95
CA ALA A 24 8.85 -7.98 -5.37
C ALA A 24 8.90 -7.27 -6.74
N LEU A 25 9.91 -6.41 -6.96
CA LEU A 25 10.12 -5.77 -8.26
C LEU A 25 10.54 -6.76 -9.34
N GLY A 26 11.38 -7.75 -9.00
CA GLY A 26 11.78 -8.81 -9.91
C GLY A 26 10.60 -9.64 -10.42
N LEU A 27 9.56 -9.85 -9.61
CA LEU A 27 8.33 -10.53 -10.02
C LEU A 27 7.41 -9.64 -10.87
N GLN A 28 7.42 -8.32 -10.62
CA GLN A 28 6.62 -7.38 -11.40
C GLN A 28 7.14 -7.23 -12.84
N TYR A 29 8.46 -7.27 -13.03
CA TYR A 29 9.11 -7.10 -14.34
C TYR A 29 9.59 -8.42 -14.98
N GLY A 30 9.79 -9.46 -14.17
CA GLY A 30 10.05 -10.81 -14.64
C GLY A 30 8.72 -11.48 -14.98
N ASN A 31 8.62 -12.08 -16.15
CA ASN A 31 7.41 -12.79 -16.59
C ASN A 31 7.27 -14.13 -15.85
N THR A 32 7.20 -14.09 -14.52
CA THR A 32 7.11 -15.25 -13.64
C THR A 32 5.77 -15.22 -12.93
N ASN A 33 4.82 -16.02 -13.41
CA ASN A 33 3.57 -16.36 -12.73
C ASN A 33 3.79 -17.21 -11.46
N ASP A 34 4.99 -17.18 -10.86
CA ASP A 34 5.27 -17.96 -9.67
C ASP A 34 4.89 -17.17 -8.43
N ASN A 35 4.17 -17.84 -7.53
CA ASN A 35 3.92 -17.43 -6.15
C ASN A 35 5.24 -17.46 -5.37
N ASP A 36 6.15 -16.59 -5.74
CA ASP A 36 7.45 -16.50 -5.12
C ASP A 36 7.32 -15.80 -3.77
N ASP A 37 7.28 -16.61 -2.72
CA ASP A 37 7.19 -16.15 -1.34
C ASP A 37 8.51 -15.57 -0.81
N ARG A 38 9.54 -15.40 -1.66
CA ARG A 38 10.81 -14.77 -1.25
C ARG A 38 10.62 -13.33 -0.79
N SER A 39 9.80 -12.52 -1.47
CA SER A 39 9.51 -11.15 -1.01
C SER A 39 8.92 -11.18 0.41
N MET A 40 7.88 -11.99 0.60
CA MET A 40 7.16 -12.14 1.85
C MET A 40 8.04 -12.67 2.99
N TYR A 41 8.89 -13.68 2.70
CA TYR A 41 9.86 -14.21 3.65
C TYR A 41 10.78 -13.10 4.19
N HIS A 42 11.31 -12.27 3.29
CA HIS A 42 12.20 -11.19 3.65
C HIS A 42 11.46 -10.05 4.38
N TYR A 43 10.24 -9.71 3.99
CA TYR A 43 9.43 -8.72 4.71
C TYR A 43 9.07 -9.16 6.13
N GLU A 44 8.62 -10.39 6.34
CA GLU A 44 8.27 -10.90 7.68
C GLU A 44 9.50 -10.98 8.60
N LYS A 45 10.70 -11.29 8.05
CA LYS A 45 11.96 -11.20 8.81
C LYS A 45 12.30 -9.77 9.23
N ALA A 46 12.16 -8.81 8.31
CA ALA A 46 12.38 -7.40 8.63
C ALA A 46 11.39 -6.89 9.68
N LEU A 47 10.10 -7.21 9.50
CA LEU A 47 9.01 -6.82 10.39
C LEU A 47 9.27 -7.30 11.83
N ALA A 48 9.61 -8.58 12.01
CA ALA A 48 9.88 -9.16 13.32
C ALA A 48 11.06 -8.47 14.05
N ILE A 49 12.08 -8.00 13.31
CA ILE A 49 13.21 -7.28 13.92
C ILE A 49 12.80 -5.83 14.25
N TYR A 50 12.09 -5.14 13.36
CA TYR A 50 11.64 -3.77 13.60
C TYR A 50 10.63 -3.68 14.76
N GLU A 51 9.73 -4.65 14.89
CA GLU A 51 8.80 -4.74 16.02
C GLU A 51 9.54 -4.88 17.35
N LYS A 52 10.56 -5.77 17.42
CA LYS A 52 11.39 -5.94 18.63
C LYS A 52 12.16 -4.68 19.01
N ASN A 53 12.57 -3.88 18.02
CA ASN A 53 13.30 -2.63 18.24
C ASN A 53 12.36 -1.42 18.43
N SER A 54 11.03 -1.62 18.41
CA SER A 54 10.05 -0.53 18.49
C SER A 54 10.26 0.56 17.44
N SER A 55 10.78 0.20 16.26
CA SER A 55 10.93 1.14 15.15
C SER A 55 9.60 1.29 14.43
N HIS A 56 8.71 2.11 14.99
CA HIS A 56 7.36 2.29 14.46
C HIS A 56 7.35 2.68 12.96
N PHE A 57 8.40 3.36 12.48
CA PHE A 57 8.49 3.86 11.10
C PHE A 57 8.73 2.71 10.15
N ASP A 58 9.74 1.91 10.49
CA ASP A 58 10.09 0.75 9.68
C ASP A 58 9.02 -0.34 9.76
N VAL A 59 8.33 -0.49 10.90
CA VAL A 59 7.16 -1.36 11.02
C VAL A 59 6.04 -0.91 10.08
N ALA A 60 5.66 0.38 10.11
CA ALA A 60 4.60 0.90 9.25
C ALA A 60 4.95 0.74 7.75
N ARG A 61 6.19 1.07 7.37
CA ARG A 61 6.69 0.91 6.01
C ARG A 61 6.69 -0.56 5.56
N THR A 62 7.16 -1.46 6.42
CA THR A 62 7.20 -2.90 6.09
C THR A 62 5.79 -3.47 5.95
N LEU A 63 4.86 -3.09 6.83
CA LEU A 63 3.45 -3.49 6.72
C LEU A 63 2.79 -2.99 5.44
N GLN A 64 3.11 -1.77 5.01
CA GLN A 64 2.64 -1.22 3.74
C GLN A 64 3.15 -2.06 2.56
N LEU A 65 4.45 -2.40 2.52
CA LEU A 65 5.02 -3.24 1.46
C LEU A 65 4.40 -4.64 1.41
N ILE A 66 4.17 -5.27 2.57
CA ILE A 66 3.44 -6.54 2.66
C ILE A 66 2.01 -6.39 2.12
N GLY A 67 1.33 -5.30 2.47
CA GLY A 67 0.00 -4.98 1.96
C GLY A 67 -0.02 -4.88 0.43
N THR A 68 0.98 -4.21 -0.15
CA THR A 68 1.13 -4.07 -1.61
C THR A 68 1.36 -5.41 -2.28
N ASP A 69 2.25 -6.24 -1.74
CA ASP A 69 2.51 -7.60 -2.26
C ASP A 69 1.24 -8.46 -2.25
N TYR A 70 0.45 -8.43 -1.15
CA TYR A 70 -0.86 -9.10 -1.14
C TYR A 70 -1.85 -8.54 -2.15
N GLY A 71 -1.87 -7.21 -2.36
CA GLY A 71 -2.74 -6.57 -3.35
C GLY A 71 -2.41 -7.02 -4.78
N GLN A 72 -1.13 -7.09 -5.13
CA GLN A 72 -0.65 -7.60 -6.41
C GLN A 72 -1.05 -9.07 -6.66
N ARG A 73 -1.18 -9.86 -5.59
CA ARG A 73 -1.68 -11.25 -5.63
C ARG A 73 -3.21 -11.35 -5.52
N ALA A 74 -3.94 -10.24 -5.63
CA ALA A 74 -5.40 -10.16 -5.44
C ALA A 74 -5.91 -10.67 -4.07
N MET A 75 -5.04 -10.72 -3.05
CA MET A 75 -5.38 -11.12 -1.68
C MET A 75 -5.87 -9.92 -0.85
N TYR A 76 -6.92 -9.26 -1.32
CA TYR A 76 -7.35 -7.92 -0.85
C TYR A 76 -7.67 -7.84 0.64
N ASN A 77 -8.25 -8.89 1.23
CA ASN A 77 -8.52 -8.93 2.68
C ASN A 77 -7.23 -8.89 3.52
N LEU A 78 -6.19 -9.62 3.09
CA LEU A 78 -4.90 -9.61 3.76
C LEU A 78 -4.19 -8.27 3.55
N SER A 79 -4.25 -7.74 2.32
CA SER A 79 -3.74 -6.41 1.98
C SER A 79 -4.31 -5.32 2.90
N MET A 80 -5.64 -5.24 2.98
CA MET A 80 -6.36 -4.28 3.81
C MET A 80 -6.03 -4.42 5.31
N SER A 81 -5.87 -5.66 5.82
CA SER A 81 -5.47 -5.90 7.20
C SER A 81 -4.09 -5.30 7.51
N ARG A 82 -3.12 -5.44 6.60
CA ARG A 82 -1.77 -4.89 6.75
C ARG A 82 -1.75 -3.37 6.61
N TYR A 83 -2.47 -2.82 5.63
CA TYR A 83 -2.62 -1.38 5.47
C TYR A 83 -3.27 -0.70 6.67
N LYS A 84 -4.33 -1.29 7.27
CA LYS A 84 -4.96 -0.73 8.48
C LYS A 84 -4.00 -0.64 9.67
N LYS A 85 -3.14 -1.65 9.84
CA LYS A 85 -2.09 -1.63 10.87
C LYS A 85 -1.05 -0.54 10.58
N ALA A 86 -0.57 -0.44 9.33
CA ALA A 86 0.34 0.61 8.91
C ALA A 86 -0.27 2.01 9.13
N LEU A 87 -1.56 2.17 8.79
CA LEU A 87 -2.28 3.44 8.91
C LEU A 87 -2.40 3.86 10.37
N SER A 88 -2.75 2.93 11.26
CA SER A 88 -2.80 3.20 12.71
C SER A 88 -1.45 3.68 13.24
N LEU A 89 -0.35 3.03 12.85
CA LEU A 89 0.99 3.49 13.24
C LEU A 89 1.28 4.88 12.65
N ARG A 90 0.97 5.11 11.37
CA ARG A 90 1.20 6.39 10.70
C ARG A 90 0.42 7.56 11.32
N LEU A 91 -0.80 7.32 11.78
CA LEU A 91 -1.60 8.35 12.44
C LEU A 91 -1.16 8.63 13.88
N ASN A 92 -0.61 7.62 14.58
CA ASN A 92 -0.24 7.76 15.99
C ASN A 92 1.15 8.37 16.21
N TYR A 93 2.09 8.20 15.27
CA TYR A 93 3.50 8.52 15.50
C TYR A 93 4.10 9.54 14.52
N TYR A 94 3.35 10.06 13.54
CA TYR A 94 3.91 10.88 12.44
C TYR A 94 3.18 12.20 12.22
N ALA A 95 3.89 13.14 11.61
CA ALA A 95 3.36 14.42 11.20
C ALA A 95 2.44 14.29 9.97
N LYS A 96 1.55 15.27 9.79
CA LYS A 96 0.52 15.28 8.72
C LYS A 96 1.06 15.29 7.28
N ASN A 97 2.32 15.66 7.04
CA ASN A 97 2.90 15.81 5.69
C ASN A 97 3.76 14.60 5.29
N ASP A 98 3.36 13.41 5.71
CA ASP A 98 4.06 12.16 5.39
C ASP A 98 3.65 11.67 3.98
N LEU A 99 4.56 11.77 3.01
CA LEU A 99 4.38 11.23 1.65
C LEU A 99 4.04 9.74 1.64
N ASP A 100 4.51 9.00 2.64
CA ASP A 100 4.15 7.60 2.75
C ASP A 100 2.70 7.41 3.23
N LEU A 101 2.17 8.32 4.07
CA LEU A 101 0.76 8.31 4.46
C LEU A 101 -0.14 8.58 3.24
N ALA A 102 0.27 9.50 2.36
CA ALA A 102 -0.41 9.72 1.09
C ALA A 102 -0.42 8.44 0.23
N THR A 103 0.75 7.81 0.07
CA THR A 103 0.90 6.56 -0.70
C THR A 103 0.06 5.43 -0.07
N LEU A 104 -0.01 5.35 1.25
CA LEU A 104 -0.82 4.36 1.96
C LEU A 104 -2.32 4.57 1.73
N TYR A 105 -2.80 5.82 1.77
CA TYR A 105 -4.19 6.12 1.42
C TYR A 105 -4.51 5.74 -0.02
N HIS A 106 -3.62 6.05 -0.97
CA HIS A 106 -3.81 5.66 -2.37
C HIS A 106 -3.90 4.13 -2.51
N SER A 107 -3.01 3.38 -1.88
CA SER A 107 -3.04 1.90 -1.89
C SER A 107 -4.32 1.31 -1.25
N ILE A 108 -4.84 1.94 -0.21
CA ILE A 108 -6.13 1.57 0.39
C ILE A 108 -7.27 1.85 -0.60
N GLY A 109 -7.21 2.98 -1.31
CA GLY A 109 -8.15 3.35 -2.38
C GLY A 109 -8.22 2.29 -3.48
N SER A 110 -7.08 1.91 -4.03
CA SER A 110 -6.99 0.83 -5.05
C SER A 110 -7.51 -0.50 -4.51
N THR A 111 -7.23 -0.84 -3.25
CA THR A 111 -7.78 -2.08 -2.67
C THR A 111 -9.31 -2.06 -2.58
N TYR A 112 -9.90 -0.92 -2.26
CA TYR A 112 -11.37 -0.76 -2.26
C TYR A 112 -11.95 -0.83 -3.67
N GLU A 113 -11.28 -0.22 -4.64
CA GLU A 113 -11.72 -0.20 -6.03
C GLU A 113 -11.62 -1.57 -6.69
N ASP A 114 -10.42 -2.14 -6.74
CA ASP A 114 -10.13 -3.36 -7.49
C ASP A 114 -10.60 -4.62 -6.75
N GLY A 115 -10.52 -4.59 -5.41
CA GLY A 115 -10.76 -5.76 -4.59
C GLY A 115 -12.17 -5.90 -4.04
N PHE A 116 -12.78 -4.77 -3.67
CA PHE A 116 -14.10 -4.76 -3.03
C PHE A 116 -15.18 -4.11 -3.88
N GLN A 117 -14.82 -3.48 -5.02
CA GLN A 117 -15.73 -2.69 -5.86
C GLN A 117 -16.52 -1.64 -5.05
N ALA A 118 -15.90 -1.15 -3.97
CA ALA A 118 -16.46 -0.20 -3.03
C ALA A 118 -16.01 1.21 -3.43
N TYR A 119 -16.62 1.73 -4.49
CA TYR A 119 -16.16 2.94 -5.19
C TYR A 119 -16.22 4.21 -4.32
N THR A 120 -17.21 4.33 -3.42
CA THR A 120 -17.30 5.47 -2.49
C THR A 120 -16.13 5.49 -1.51
N GLU A 121 -15.78 4.32 -0.96
CA GLU A 121 -14.63 4.15 -0.07
C GLU A 121 -13.32 4.35 -0.81
N ALA A 122 -13.21 3.89 -2.06
CA ALA A 122 -12.06 4.14 -2.91
C ALA A 122 -11.85 5.65 -3.11
N LEU A 123 -12.89 6.36 -3.55
CA LEU A 123 -12.86 7.81 -3.78
C LEU A 123 -12.39 8.58 -2.54
N ASN A 124 -13.00 8.30 -1.38
CA ASN A 124 -12.63 8.95 -0.12
C ASN A 124 -11.16 8.72 0.28
N ASN A 125 -10.58 7.57 -0.07
CA ASN A 125 -9.16 7.30 0.21
C ASN A 125 -8.24 7.97 -0.82
N TYR A 126 -8.60 7.98 -2.11
CA TYR A 126 -7.84 8.73 -3.11
C TYR A 126 -7.85 10.24 -2.84
N GLU A 127 -8.99 10.81 -2.43
CA GLU A 127 -9.06 12.24 -2.05
C GLU A 127 -8.17 12.55 -0.84
N LYS A 128 -8.10 11.66 0.16
CA LYS A 128 -7.14 11.80 1.27
C LYS A 128 -5.70 11.75 0.76
N ALA A 129 -5.38 10.81 -0.12
CA ALA A 129 -4.05 10.73 -0.73
C ALA A 129 -3.68 12.04 -1.43
N LEU A 130 -4.58 12.59 -2.24
CA LEU A 130 -4.37 13.85 -2.97
C LEU A 130 -4.13 15.03 -2.02
N VAL A 131 -4.89 15.14 -0.94
CA VAL A 131 -4.69 16.18 0.09
C VAL A 131 -3.28 16.08 0.69
N HIS A 132 -2.81 14.88 1.02
CA HIS A 132 -1.47 14.70 1.57
C HIS A 132 -0.35 14.94 0.54
N PHE A 133 -0.52 14.49 -0.71
CA PHE A 133 0.42 14.77 -1.79
C PHE A 133 0.55 16.28 -2.07
N THR A 134 -0.57 16.99 -2.08
CA THR A 134 -0.60 18.46 -2.25
C THR A 134 0.03 19.17 -1.05
N ALA A 135 -0.26 18.73 0.18
CA ALA A 135 0.33 19.30 1.39
C ALA A 135 1.85 19.08 1.46
N ALA A 136 2.35 18.00 0.85
CA ALA A 136 3.78 17.74 0.69
C ALA A 136 4.45 18.58 -0.40
N SER A 137 3.69 19.46 -1.09
CA SER A 137 4.18 20.34 -2.15
C SER A 137 4.85 19.58 -3.30
N LEU A 138 4.30 18.41 -3.67
CA LEU A 138 4.73 17.72 -4.89
C LEU A 138 4.53 18.63 -6.11
N PRO A 139 5.46 18.59 -7.08
CA PRO A 139 5.28 19.28 -8.36
C PRO A 139 3.96 18.87 -9.04
N PRO A 140 3.26 19.79 -9.73
CA PRO A 140 2.03 19.44 -10.45
C PRO A 140 2.20 18.36 -11.53
N ASP A 141 3.43 18.15 -12.00
CA ASP A 141 3.80 17.10 -12.96
C ASP A 141 4.30 15.81 -12.30
N ASP A 142 4.24 15.70 -10.97
CA ASP A 142 4.60 14.49 -10.26
C ASP A 142 3.64 13.35 -10.62
N SER A 143 4.20 12.19 -10.98
CA SER A 143 3.43 11.06 -11.45
C SER A 143 2.41 10.56 -10.43
N LYS A 144 2.70 10.64 -9.13
CA LYS A 144 1.78 10.19 -8.07
C LYS A 144 0.55 11.09 -7.97
N LEU A 145 0.74 12.39 -8.18
CA LEU A 145 -0.35 13.37 -8.17
C LEU A 145 -1.27 13.12 -9.37
N ILE A 146 -0.68 13.02 -10.57
CA ILE A 146 -1.41 12.74 -11.81
C ILE A 146 -2.16 11.39 -11.73
N GLU A 147 -1.50 10.34 -11.24
CA GLU A 147 -2.10 9.01 -11.06
C GLU A 147 -3.32 9.09 -10.11
N THR A 148 -3.15 9.74 -8.96
CA THR A 148 -4.24 9.90 -7.98
C THR A 148 -5.42 10.68 -8.56
N GLU A 149 -5.17 11.73 -9.33
CA GLU A 149 -6.22 12.51 -10.00
C GLU A 149 -6.97 11.68 -11.06
N ASN A 150 -6.25 10.88 -11.83
CA ASN A 150 -6.84 9.97 -12.82
C ASN A 150 -7.71 8.91 -12.15
N ASP A 151 -7.24 8.32 -11.04
CA ASP A 151 -8.02 7.35 -10.27
C ASP A 151 -9.29 7.96 -9.68
N ILE A 152 -9.20 9.19 -9.14
CA ILE A 152 -10.38 9.94 -8.65
C ILE A 152 -11.41 10.13 -9.78
N ASN A 153 -10.96 10.55 -10.97
CA ASN A 153 -11.86 10.77 -12.11
C ASN A 153 -12.51 9.47 -12.57
N ARG A 154 -11.72 8.40 -12.71
CA ARG A 154 -12.19 7.05 -13.06
C ARG A 154 -13.24 6.55 -12.07
N VAL A 155 -12.98 6.64 -10.76
CA VAL A 155 -13.93 6.21 -9.73
C VAL A 155 -15.21 7.05 -9.75
N LYS A 156 -15.13 8.37 -10.00
CA LYS A 156 -16.33 9.21 -10.14
C LYS A 156 -17.22 8.80 -11.31
N GLU A 157 -16.63 8.37 -12.42
CA GLU A 157 -17.38 7.84 -13.56
C GLU A 157 -18.05 6.49 -13.22
N LEU A 158 -17.36 5.61 -12.49
CA LEU A 158 -17.92 4.35 -12.01
C LEU A 158 -19.09 4.56 -11.04
N ILE A 159 -18.98 5.54 -10.13
CA ILE A 159 -20.10 5.91 -9.24
C ILE A 159 -21.28 6.45 -10.06
N SER A 160 -21.02 7.32 -11.03
CA SER A 160 -22.07 7.94 -11.85
C SER A 160 -22.82 6.90 -12.72
N SER A 161 -22.09 5.92 -13.27
CA SER A 161 -22.66 4.86 -14.10
C SER A 161 -23.44 3.82 -13.29
N THR A 162 -23.02 3.51 -12.06
CA THR A 162 -23.74 2.60 -11.16
C THR A 162 -25.05 3.22 -10.65
N VAL A 163 -25.09 4.53 -10.40
CA VAL A 163 -26.33 5.25 -10.02
C VAL A 163 -27.29 5.41 -11.20
N SER A 164 -26.77 5.47 -12.43
CA SER A 164 -27.58 5.64 -13.65
C SER A 164 -28.18 4.33 -14.19
N SER A 165 -27.79 3.18 -13.65
CA SER A 165 -28.37 1.87 -14.00
C SER A 165 -29.58 1.62 -13.10
N PRO A 166 -30.83 1.68 -13.61
CA PRO A 166 -31.98 1.40 -12.78
C PRO A 166 -31.92 -0.08 -12.41
N SER A 167 -31.97 -0.39 -11.12
CA SER A 167 -32.33 -1.69 -10.61
C SER A 167 -33.73 -2.03 -11.14
N GLY A 168 -33.79 -2.67 -12.31
CA GLY A 168 -35.02 -3.24 -12.85
C GLY A 168 -35.52 -4.28 -11.85
N PRO A 169 -36.84 -4.37 -11.59
CA PRO A 169 -37.38 -5.39 -10.71
C PRO A 169 -37.02 -6.77 -11.25
N LEU A 170 -36.51 -7.63 -10.39
CA LEU A 170 -36.53 -9.08 -10.58
C LEU A 170 -37.99 -9.54 -10.42
N ASP A 171 -38.78 -9.41 -11.48
CA ASP A 171 -40.05 -10.11 -11.64
C ASP A 171 -39.82 -11.30 -12.58
N GLN A 172 -39.78 -12.51 -12.00
CA GLN A 172 -40.57 -13.70 -12.38
C GLN A 172 -40.21 -14.90 -11.48
#